data_AF-A0A1X2L222-F1
#
_entry.id   AF-A0A1X2L222-F1
#
_cell.length_a   1.000
_cell.length_b   1.000
_cell.length_c   1.000
_cell.angle_alpha   90.00
_cell.angle_beta   90.00
_cell.angle_gamma   90.00
#
_symmetry.space_group_name_H-M   'P 1'
#
loop_
_entity.id
_entity.type
_entity.pdbx_description
1 polymer ?
#
loop_
_entity_poly.entity_id
_entity_poly.type
_entity_poly.pdbx_seq_one_letter_code
_entity_poly.pdbx_strand_id
1 'polypeptide(L)' 'MLPELFGWLSIALARSLRLVDPNSKNPSTQHWQRACAFFRLIF' A
#
# COMPACT_ATOMS: atom_id res chain seq x y z
N MET A 1 9.54 16.59 -8.55
CA MET A 1 8.27 16.93 -7.87
C MET A 1 7.21 15.84 -8.05
N LEU A 2 6.51 15.73 -9.18
CA LEU A 2 5.45 14.72 -9.35
C LEU A 2 5.94 13.25 -9.30
N PRO A 3 7.03 12.87 -10.02
CA PRO A 3 7.50 11.49 -10.03
C PRO A 3 7.98 11.00 -8.67
N GLU A 4 8.64 11.88 -7.91
CA GLU A 4 9.10 11.57 -6.55
C GLU A 4 7.92 11.32 -5.63
N LEU A 5 6.89 12.19 -5.66
CA LEU A 5 5.69 12.01 -4.85
C LEU A 5 5.01 10.66 -5.13
N PHE A 6 4.82 10.30 -6.40
CA PHE A 6 4.27 8.99 -6.76
C PHE A 6 5.19 7.83 -6.36
N GLY A 7 6.52 8.02 -6.41
CA GLY A 7 7.49 7.05 -5.92
C GLY A 7 7.35 6.79 -4.42
N TRP A 8 7.36 7.84 -3.60
CA TRP A 8 7.19 7.73 -2.16
C TRP A 8 5.82 7.11 -1.79
N LEU A 9 4.76 7.49 -2.49
CA LEU A 9 3.42 6.93 -2.28
C LEU A 9 3.39 5.43 -2.58
N SER A 10 4.03 5.00 -3.68
CA SER A 10 4.12 3.58 -4.06
C SER A 10 4.90 2.77 -3.02
N ILE A 11 5.97 3.33 -2.46
CA ILE A 11 6.75 2.69 -1.39
C ILE A 11 5.90 2.56 -0.11
N ALA A 12 5.18 3.61 0.27
CA ALA A 12 4.29 3.59 1.43
C ALA A 12 3.17 2.54 1.24
N LEU A 13 2.59 2.44 0.04
CA LEU A 13 1.58 1.45 -0.29
C LEU A 13 2.13 0.02 -0.19
N ALA A 14 3.31 -0.25 -0.77
CA ALA A 14 3.97 -1.55 -0.68
C ALA A 14 4.29 -1.96 0.78
N ARG A 15 4.69 -1.00 1.62
CA ARG A 15 4.90 -1.25 3.06
C ARG A 15 3.60 -1.53 3.79
N SER A 16 2.50 -0.86 3.42
CA SER A 16 1.19 -1.13 4.03
C SER A 16 0.68 -2.54 3.73
N LEU A 17 0.98 -3.11 2.56
CA LEU A 17 0.65 -4.51 2.26
C LEU A 17 1.34 -5.48 3.21
N ARG A 18 2.60 -5.21 3.58
CA ARG A 18 3.32 -6.00 4.61
C ARG A 18 2.74 -5.84 6.01
N LEU A 19 2.08 -4.73 6.31
CA LEU A 19 1.35 -4.54 7.57
C LEU A 19 0.02 -5.32 7.58
N VAL A 20 -0.64 -5.45 6.42
CA VAL A 20 -1.89 -6.22 6.28
C VAL A 20 -1.61 -7.73 6.33
N ASP A 21 -0.59 -8.21 5.61
CA ASP A 21 -0.12 -9.60 5.68
C ASP A 21 1.40 -9.66 5.45
N PRO A 22 2.21 -9.90 6.51
CA PRO A 22 3.66 -9.90 6.41
C PRO A 22 4.22 -11.12 5.64
N ASN A 23 3.47 -12.21 5.49
CA ASN A 23 3.92 -13.43 4.82
C ASN A 23 3.46 -13.52 3.36
N SER A 24 2.56 -12.63 2.94
CA SER A 24 2.05 -12.62 1.57
C SER A 24 3.09 -12.09 0.58
N LYS A 25 3.74 -13.01 -0.14
CA LYS A 25 4.59 -12.66 -1.30
C LYS A 25 3.77 -12.26 -2.52
N ASN A 26 2.50 -12.67 -2.60
CA ASN A 26 1.62 -12.40 -3.71
C ASN A 26 0.27 -11.85 -3.19
N PRO A 27 0.14 -10.51 -3.07
CA PRO A 27 -1.05 -9.91 -2.51
C PRO A 27 -2.26 -10.17 -3.41
N SER A 28 -3.28 -10.83 -2.86
CA SER A 28 -4.58 -10.96 -3.52
C SER A 28 -5.33 -9.63 -3.55
N THR A 29 -6.37 -9.53 -4.39
CA THR A 29 -7.24 -8.35 -4.49
C THR A 29 -7.74 -7.85 -3.12
N GLN A 30 -8.01 -8.76 -2.18
CA GLN A 30 -8.46 -8.40 -0.83
C GLN A 30 -7.38 -7.67 -0.01
N HIS A 31 -6.10 -8.05 -0.17
CA HIS A 31 -4.98 -7.37 0.47
C HIS A 31 -4.82 -5.95 -0.08
N TRP A 32 -4.97 -5.78 -1.39
CA TRP A 32 -4.97 -4.47 -2.04
C TRP A 32 -6.11 -3.58 -1.56
N GLN A 33 -7.32 -4.12 -1.45
CA GLN A 33 -8.47 -3.37 -0.93
C GLN A 33 -8.23 -2.90 0.50
N ARG A 34 -7.68 -3.76 1.37
CA ARG A 34 -7.33 -3.39 2.75
C ARG A 34 -6.24 -2.32 2.82
N ALA A 35 -5.15 -2.48 2.05
CA ALA A 35 -4.09 -1.49 1.98
C ALA A 35 -4.60 -0.12 1.49
N CYS A 36 -5.40 -0.11 0.42
CA CYS A 36 -6.01 1.13 -0.08
C CYS A 36 -7.03 1.74 0.91
N ALA A 37 -7.74 0.92 1.69
CA ALA A 37 -8.63 1.41 2.73
C ALA A 37 -7.85 2.13 3.85
N PHE A 38 -6.66 1.64 4.22
CA PHE A 38 -5.79 2.36 5.15
C PHE A 38 -5.39 3.75 4.63
N PHE A 39 -5.08 3.86 3.34
CA PHE A 39 -4.74 5.16 2.74
C PHE A 39 -5.90 6.15 2.75
N ARG A 40 -7.15 5.69 2.61
CA ARG A 40 -8.37 6.52 2.72
C ARG A 40 -8.64 7.08 4.12
N LEU A 41 -7.94 6.62 5.15
CA LEU A 41 -8.07 7.18 6.50
C LEU A 41 -7.15 8.39 6.71
N ILE A 42 -6.15 8.56 5.85
CA ILE A 42 -5.09 9.58 5.99
C ILE A 42 -5.33 10.73 4.98
N PHE A 43 -6.04 10.46 3.89
CA PHE A 43 -6.45 11.41 2.85
C PHE A 43 -7.97 11.53 2.83
#